data_AF-A0A497NPT2-F1
#
_entry.id   AF-A0A497NPT2-F1
#
_cell.length_a   1.000
_cell.length_b   1.000
_cell.length_c   1.000
_cell.angle_alpha   90.00
_cell.angle_beta   90.00
_cell.angle_gamma   90.00
#
_symmetry.space_group_name_H-M   'P 1'
#
loop_
_entity.id
_entity.type
_entity.pdbx_description
1 polymer ?
#
loop_
_entity_poly.entity_id
_entity_poly.type
_entity_poly.pdbx_seq_one_letter_code
_entity_poly.pdbx_strand_id
1 'polypeptide(L)'
;MSKKWCSCDKHGEWKGKLEKYLQTDQKITLLALGNVKFDVLRYIHGRKDIEILKVEARHMKRREKGTGLKVIVRKCRQPKPPKNE
;
A
#
# COMPACT_ATOMS: atom_id res chain seq x y z
N MET A 1 -15.82 -10.29 1.49
CA MET A 1 -14.40 -9.93 1.71
C MET A 1 -14.28 -8.41 1.75
N SER A 2 -14.03 -7.81 2.92
CA SER A 2 -13.89 -6.36 3.08
C SER A 2 -12.58 -5.88 2.43
N LYS A 3 -12.67 -5.13 1.32
CA LYS A 3 -11.50 -4.51 0.69
C LYS A 3 -11.09 -3.29 1.51
N LYS A 4 -9.92 -3.35 2.16
CA LYS A 4 -9.36 -2.19 2.87
C LYS A 4 -8.67 -1.27 1.87
N TRP A 5 -9.03 0.01 1.95
CA TRP A 5 -8.57 1.05 1.05
C TRP A 5 -7.83 2.13 1.84
N CYS A 6 -6.68 2.57 1.34
CA CYS A 6 -5.89 3.64 1.93
C CYS A 6 -5.60 4.70 0.85
N SER A 7 -6.08 5.92 1.08
CA SER A 7 -5.75 7.07 0.24
C SER A 7 -4.44 7.66 0.72
N CYS A 8 -3.45 7.72 -0.17
CA CYS A 8 -2.13 8.28 0.11
C CYS A 8 -2.10 9.74 -0.34
N ASP A 9 -2.21 10.63 0.63
CA ASP A 9 -2.11 12.07 0.42
C ASP A 9 -0.77 12.63 0.93
N LYS A 10 -0.53 13.90 0.64
CA LYS A 10 0.74 14.61 0.92
C LYS A 10 1.03 14.83 2.40
N HIS A 11 0.03 14.73 3.28
CA HIS A 11 0.17 14.89 4.73
C HIS A 11 0.77 13.64 5.40
N GLY A 12 0.96 12.53 4.68
CA GLY A 12 1.69 11.36 5.18
C GLY A 12 0.91 10.48 6.17
N GLU A 13 -0.34 10.84 6.48
CA GLU A 13 -1.24 10.07 7.37
C GLU A 13 -1.51 8.64 6.87
N TRP A 14 -1.28 8.40 5.59
CA TRP A 14 -1.43 7.09 4.97
C TRP A 14 -0.45 6.04 5.52
N LYS A 15 0.72 6.44 6.04
CA LYS A 15 1.68 5.50 6.64
C LYS A 15 1.10 4.81 7.87
N GLY A 16 0.58 5.59 8.83
CA GLY A 16 -0.04 5.04 10.04
C GLY A 16 -1.30 4.21 9.75
N LYS A 17 -2.12 4.63 8.78
CA LYS A 17 -3.28 3.84 8.32
C LYS A 17 -2.84 2.52 7.68
N LEU A 18 -1.81 2.55 6.84
CA LEU A 18 -1.24 1.36 6.22
C LEU A 18 -0.74 0.37 7.28
N GLU A 19 -0.03 0.83 8.30
CA GLU A 19 0.48 -0.04 9.38
C GLU A 19 -0.65 -0.72 10.16
N LYS A 20 -1.70 0.03 10.54
CA LYS A 20 -2.90 -0.53 11.16
C LYS A 20 -3.57 -1.59 10.29
N TYR A 21 -3.58 -1.39 8.97
CA TYR A 21 -4.15 -2.37 8.05
C TYR A 21 -3.26 -3.59 7.84
N LEU A 22 -1.93 -3.42 7.80
CA LEU A 22 -0.98 -4.53 7.66
C LEU A 22 -1.03 -5.50 8.85
N GLN A 23 -1.41 -5.03 10.05
CA GLN A 23 -1.63 -5.91 11.21
C GLN A 23 -2.78 -6.91 11.00
N THR A 24 -3.71 -6.63 10.08
CA THR A 24 -4.92 -7.45 9.89
C THR A 24 -4.81 -8.50 8.78
N ASP A 25 -3.60 -8.77 8.26
CA ASP A 25 -3.29 -9.79 7.23
C ASP A 25 -4.15 -9.74 5.95
N GLN A 26 -4.85 -8.62 5.72
CA GLN A 26 -5.75 -8.43 4.58
C GLN A 26 -5.03 -7.77 3.41
N LYS A 27 -5.60 -7.95 2.21
CA LYS A 27 -5.18 -7.20 1.01
C LYS A 27 -5.56 -5.74 1.18
N ILE A 28 -4.59 -4.86 0.97
CA ILE A 28 -4.74 -3.42 1.12
C ILE A 28 -4.56 -2.79 -0.26
N THR A 29 -5.50 -1.93 -0.64
CA THR A 29 -5.38 -1.11 -1.86
C THR A 29 -4.94 0.29 -1.47
N LEU A 30 -3.76 0.68 -1.91
CA LEU A 30 -3.20 2.02 -1.79
C LEU A 30 -3.53 2.80 -3.06
N LEU A 31 -4.07 4.02 -2.93
CA LEU A 31 -4.23 4.94 -4.05
C LEU A 31 -3.45 6.23 -3.74
N ALA A 32 -2.42 6.50 -4.55
CA ALA A 32 -1.56 7.67 -4.43
C ALA A 32 -1.72 8.59 -5.63
N LEU A 33 -1.83 9.90 -5.39
CA LEU A 33 -2.02 10.92 -6.42
C LEU A 33 -0.89 11.93 -6.43
N GLY A 34 -0.66 12.55 -7.59
CA GLY A 34 0.40 13.53 -7.75
C GLY A 34 1.78 12.96 -7.42
N ASN A 35 2.60 13.72 -6.70
CA ASN A 35 3.98 13.32 -6.35
C ASN A 35 4.05 12.23 -5.26
N VAL A 36 2.98 12.07 -4.46
CA VAL A 36 2.93 11.09 -3.35
C VAL A 36 3.09 9.65 -3.85
N LYS A 37 2.80 9.38 -5.13
CA LYS A 37 2.98 8.05 -5.72
C LYS A 37 4.41 7.52 -5.64
N PHE A 38 5.41 8.41 -5.76
CA PHE A 38 6.81 8.02 -5.70
C PHE A 38 7.23 7.71 -4.27
N ASP A 39 6.77 8.49 -3.29
CA ASP A 39 6.97 8.20 -1.86
C ASP A 39 6.35 6.87 -1.44
N VAL A 40 5.12 6.59 -1.91
CA VAL A 40 4.43 5.34 -1.61
C VAL A 40 5.19 4.16 -2.18
N LEU A 41 5.59 4.22 -3.47
CA LEU A 41 6.41 3.19 -4.10
C LEU A 41 7.73 2.97 -3.37
N ARG A 42 8.44 4.05 -3.04
CA ARG A 42 9.73 3.97 -2.35
C ARG A 42 9.58 3.32 -0.97
N TYR A 43 8.54 3.66 -0.22
CA TYR A 43 8.26 3.09 1.09
C TYR A 43 7.95 1.59 1.02
N ILE A 44 7.03 1.17 0.15
CA ILE A 44 6.65 -0.25 0.06
C ILE A 44 7.76 -1.11 -0.55
N HIS A 45 8.55 -0.57 -1.49
CA HIS A 45 9.64 -1.29 -2.13
C HIS A 45 10.82 -1.52 -1.17
N GLY A 46 11.02 -0.63 -0.18
CA GLY A 46 12.03 -0.81 0.86
C GLY A 46 11.66 -1.82 1.96
N ARG A 47 10.41 -2.29 1.99
CA ARG A 47 9.86 -3.13 3.06
C ARG A 47 9.83 -4.61 2.64
N LYS A 48 10.65 -5.44 3.28
CA LYS A 48 10.69 -6.90 3.01
C LYS A 48 9.47 -7.66 3.56
N ASP A 49 8.75 -7.06 4.50
CA ASP A 49 7.55 -7.62 5.11
C ASP A 49 6.27 -7.31 4.31
N ILE A 50 6.38 -6.62 3.17
CA ILE A 50 5.27 -6.26 2.29
C ILE A 50 5.45 -6.93 0.94
N GLU A 51 4.42 -7.63 0.49
CA GLU A 51 4.34 -8.18 -0.86
C GLU A 51 3.47 -7.28 -1.73
N ILE A 52 4.04 -6.84 -2.85
CA ILE A 52 3.33 -6.06 -3.86
C ILE A 52 2.63 -7.05 -4.81
N LEU A 53 1.31 -7.12 -4.71
CA LEU A 53 0.50 -8.03 -5.53
C LEU A 53 0.16 -7.45 -6.89
N LYS A 54 -0.03 -6.12 -6.97
CA LYS A 54 -0.39 -5.44 -8.22
C LYS A 54 0.00 -3.97 -8.18
N VAL A 55 0.49 -3.44 -9.29
CA VAL A 55 0.70 -2.01 -9.50
C VAL A 55 -0.06 -1.60 -10.76
N GLU A 56 -0.92 -0.60 -10.64
CA GLU A 56 -1.73 -0.07 -11.74
C GLU A 56 -1.58 1.45 -11.80
N ALA A 57 -1.11 1.98 -12.92
CA ALA A 57 -1.21 3.41 -13.20
C ALA A 57 -2.65 3.72 -13.63
N ARG A 58 -3.27 4.74 -13.03
CA ARG A 58 -4.62 5.20 -13.38
C ARG A 58 -4.59 6.66 -13.79
N HIS A 59 -5.02 6.94 -15.02
CA HIS A 59 -5.33 8.30 -15.44
C HIS A 59 -6.57 8.78 -14.69
N MET A 60 -6.44 9.89 -13.97
CA MET A 60 -7.57 10.49 -13.29
C MET A 60 -8.45 11.25 -14.28
N LYS A 61 -9.77 11.19 -14.08
CA LYS A 61 -10.75 11.91 -14.90
C LYS A 61 -10.49 13.42 -14.96
N ARG A 62 -9.90 13.99 -13.91
CA ARG A 62 -9.51 15.40 -13.86
C ARG A 62 -8.03 15.55 -14.22
N ARG A 63 -7.75 16.30 -15.28
CA ARG A 63 -6.40 16.52 -15.84
C ARG A 63 -5.42 17.10 -14.82
N GLU A 64 -5.90 18.02 -13.99
CA GLU A 64 -5.21 18.65 -12.85
C GLU A 64 -4.73 17.65 -11.77
N LYS A 65 -5.34 16.45 -11.68
CA LYS A 65 -4.89 15.39 -10.76
C LYS A 65 -3.86 14.45 -11.38
N GLY A 66 -3.64 14.54 -12.70
CA GLY A 66 -2.64 13.78 -13.44
C GLY A 66 -2.80 12.25 -13.33
N THR A 67 -1.68 11.54 -13.44
CA THR A 67 -1.61 10.08 -13.31
C THR A 67 -1.48 9.69 -11.84
N GLY A 68 -2.49 8.97 -11.34
CA GLY A 68 -2.47 8.31 -10.04
C GLY A 68 -1.88 6.91 -10.12
N LEU A 69 -1.48 6.39 -8.97
CA LEU A 69 -0.95 5.04 -8.81
C LEU A 69 -1.83 4.26 -7.84
N LYS A 70 -2.30 3.10 -8.26
CA LYS A 70 -3.03 2.15 -7.43
C LYS A 70 -2.16 0.93 -7.20
N VAL A 71 -1.79 0.67 -5.95
CA VAL A 71 -0.97 -0.47 -5.55
C VAL A 71 -1.78 -1.37 -4.65
N ILE A 72 -1.77 -2.67 -4.91
CA ILE A 72 -2.35 -3.67 -4.02
C ILE A 72 -1.20 -4.38 -3.32
N VAL A 73 -1.21 -4.33 -1.99
CA VAL A 73 -0.18 -4.94 -1.15
C VAL A 73 -0.80 -5.89 -0.13
N ARG A 74 -0.01 -6.83 0.36
CA ARG A 74 -0.32 -7.62 1.57
C ARG A 74 0.92 -7.69 2.46
N LYS A 75 0.71 -8.00 3.74
CA LYS A 75 1.82 -8.37 4.61
C LYS A 75 2.32 -9.76 4.23
N CYS A 76 3.62 -9.93 4.07
CA CYS A 76 4.25 -11.24 4.00
C CYS A 76 4.04 -11.92 5.36
N ARG A 77 3.42 -13.09 5.39
CA ARG A 77 3.51 -13.95 6.57
C ARG A 77 4.95 -14.38 6.68
N GLN A 78 5.68 -13.84 7.65
CA GLN A 78 6.91 -14.51 8.06
C GLN A 78 6.51 -15.95 8.45
N PRO A 79 7.28 -16.98 8.05
CA PRO A 79 7.09 -18.30 8.61
C PRO A 79 7.12 -18.15 10.13
N LYS A 80 6.10 -18.66 10.82
CA LYS A 80 6.14 -18.75 12.28
C LYS A 80 7.47 -19.43 12.63
N PRO A 81 8.26 -18.92 13.60
CA PRO A 81 9.39 -19.69 14.08
C PRO A 81 8.85 -21.07 14.48
N PRO A 82 9.56 -22.16 14.16
CA PRO A 82 9.13 -23.49 14.59
C PRO A 82 8.91 -23.43 16.09
N LYS A 83 7.73 -23.87 16.54
CA LYS A 83 7.52 -24.17 17.96
C LYS A 83 8.50 -25.30 18.25
N ASN A 84 9.59 -24.98 18.94
CA ASN A 84 10.39 -26.01 19.56
C ASN A 84 9.49 -26.65 20.61
N GLU A 85 9.20 -27.94 20.39
CA GLU A 85 8.55 -28.86 21.32
C GLU A 85 9.50 -29.19 22.48
#